data_AF-A0A9D7RGL9-F1
#
_entry.id   AF-A0A9D7RGL9-F1
#
_cell.length_a   1.000
_cell.length_b   1.000
_cell.length_c   1.000
_cell.angle_alpha   90.00
_cell.angle_beta   90.00
_cell.angle_gamma   90.00
#
_symmetry.space_group_name_H-M   'P 1'
#
loop_
_entity.id
_entity.type
_entity.pdbx_description
1 polymer ?
#
loop_
_entity_poly.entity_id
_entity_poly.type
_entity_poly.pdbx_seq_one_letter_code
_entity_poly.pdbx_strand_id
1 'polypeptide(L)'
;MTPPFPRTGLCAFPSQKWDALFSSALGGGTNWNIQRSTLQNGRYTQPQVLPFSINSVDYEEGPYIAPDESFLIFESIRPEGIEGSLDLYISFKNKAGQWSLPLNMGPKINSGSSERFASLSPDGKYLFFGSSRNQAPDRPGFDIFWIDASVIDELKQSRAAQTLIEPALGETIIGALYQNDVETAAPALKKWLALYPQNLDATVIYSSTLRKQKQYASAAQVLNNVADQWKNNTNILMERALVQFGLNKEEEANKILSPLLVEGDQLRERYLYLAVALLDMAKIQPSEAYFEKAMSIHTSSYPYFNRACTLARMGEKDRAFAALNQAVTYGSLVLKTDYQNVADLKPLESDVKWKLLMARLK
;
A
#
# COMPACT_ATOMS: atom_id res chain seq x y z
N MET A 1 -7.29 31.57 12.73
CA MET A 1 -5.95 30.94 12.81
C MET A 1 -6.00 29.71 11.94
N THR A 2 -5.09 29.61 10.97
CA THR A 2 -4.99 28.48 10.05
C THR A 2 -4.63 27.22 10.85
N PRO A 3 -5.37 26.11 10.71
CA PRO A 3 -5.04 24.85 11.38
C PRO A 3 -3.66 24.33 10.93
N PRO A 4 -2.93 23.60 11.78
CA PRO A 4 -1.63 23.02 11.46
C PRO A 4 -1.82 21.75 10.61
N PHE A 5 -2.53 21.85 9.49
CA PHE A 5 -2.57 20.75 8.54
C PHE A 5 -1.23 20.69 7.81
N PRO A 6 -0.63 19.50 7.63
CA PRO A 6 0.51 19.35 6.72
C PRO A 6 0.10 19.89 5.33
N ARG A 7 1.04 20.51 4.60
CA ARG A 7 0.81 21.18 3.30
C ARG A 7 0.27 20.28 2.18
N THR A 8 -0.03 19.00 2.47
CA THR A 8 -0.31 17.93 1.51
C THR A 8 -1.57 17.12 1.85
N GLY A 9 -2.48 17.61 2.71
CA GLY A 9 -3.75 16.91 2.97
C GLY A 9 -4.75 17.05 1.82
N LEU A 10 -5.30 15.95 1.29
CA LEU A 10 -6.17 15.98 0.09
C LEU A 10 -7.67 16.18 0.41
N CYS A 11 -8.16 15.72 1.56
CA CYS A 11 -9.59 15.82 1.94
C CYS A 11 -9.73 15.96 3.46
N ALA A 12 -10.65 16.80 3.95
CA ALA A 12 -10.95 16.94 5.38
C ALA A 12 -12.46 16.89 5.64
N PHE A 13 -12.92 15.96 6.47
CA PHE A 13 -14.33 15.86 6.87
C PHE A 13 -14.48 16.09 8.37
N PRO A 14 -15.21 17.13 8.80
CA PRO A 14 -15.53 17.33 10.20
C PRO A 14 -16.66 16.39 10.63
N SER A 15 -16.46 15.63 11.71
CA SER A 15 -17.56 14.91 12.38
C SER A 15 -18.47 15.87 13.16
N GLN A 16 -19.59 15.38 13.73
CA GLN A 16 -20.39 16.19 14.67
C GLN A 16 -19.63 16.58 15.94
N LYS A 17 -18.52 15.90 16.25
CA LYS A 17 -17.60 16.26 17.33
C LYS A 17 -16.52 17.25 16.88
N TRP A 18 -16.58 17.71 15.64
CA TRP A 18 -15.62 18.59 14.97
C TRP A 18 -14.23 18.00 14.77
N ASP A 19 -14.09 16.67 14.88
CA ASP A 19 -12.84 16.01 14.55
C ASP A 19 -12.62 16.03 13.04
N ALA A 20 -11.41 16.36 12.62
CA ALA A 20 -11.03 16.38 11.22
C ALA A 20 -10.26 15.10 10.88
N LEU A 21 -10.77 14.33 9.93
CA LEU A 21 -10.03 13.23 9.31
C LEU A 21 -9.51 13.67 7.95
N PHE A 22 -8.25 13.35 7.66
CA PHE A 22 -7.63 13.66 6.38
C PHE A 22 -6.53 12.69 6.03
N SER A 23 -6.27 12.51 4.74
CA SER A 23 -5.19 11.69 4.22
C SER A 23 -3.94 12.53 3.98
N SER A 24 -2.74 12.02 4.31
CA SER A 24 -1.47 12.64 3.89
C SER A 24 -0.33 11.63 3.83
N ALA A 25 0.65 11.91 2.97
CA ALA A 25 1.91 11.18 2.92
C ALA A 25 2.81 11.52 4.12
N LEU A 26 3.19 10.53 4.91
CA LEU A 26 4.19 10.70 5.96
C LEU A 26 5.59 10.79 5.34
N GLY A 27 6.37 11.82 5.71
CA GLY A 27 7.80 11.90 5.40
C GLY A 27 8.17 12.00 3.91
N GLY A 28 7.24 12.35 3.02
CA GLY A 28 7.51 12.47 1.58
C GLY A 28 7.48 11.15 0.80
N GLY A 29 7.00 10.06 1.41
CA GLY A 29 6.73 8.80 0.71
C GLY A 29 5.48 8.85 -0.19
N THR A 30 5.25 7.81 -0.98
CA THR A 30 4.04 7.66 -1.82
C THR A 30 2.88 6.97 -1.11
N ASN A 31 3.08 6.48 0.12
CA ASN A 31 2.04 5.83 0.92
C ASN A 31 1.25 6.90 1.71
N TRP A 32 -0.04 7.03 1.37
CA TRP A 32 -0.98 7.94 2.02
C TRP A 32 -1.66 7.24 3.19
N ASN A 33 -1.70 7.92 4.33
CA ASN A 33 -2.35 7.42 5.53
C ASN A 33 -3.45 8.38 5.98
N ILE A 34 -4.54 7.84 6.51
CA ILE A 34 -5.59 8.59 7.17
C ILE A 34 -5.14 8.96 8.58
N GLN A 35 -5.26 10.24 8.89
CA GLN A 35 -4.95 10.85 10.17
C GLN A 35 -6.17 11.54 10.74
N ARG A 36 -6.21 11.67 12.07
CA ARG A 36 -7.25 12.39 12.81
C ARG A 36 -6.62 13.52 13.60
N SER A 37 -7.23 14.69 13.54
CA SER A 37 -6.97 15.79 14.47
C SER A 37 -8.25 16.14 15.21
N THR A 38 -8.15 16.26 16.53
CA THR A 38 -9.30 16.56 17.39
C THR A 38 -9.36 18.05 17.73
N LEU A 39 -10.56 18.62 17.77
CA LEU A 39 -10.75 20.01 18.15
C LEU A 39 -10.79 20.15 19.68
N GLN A 40 -9.77 20.78 20.27
CA GLN A 40 -9.68 21.03 21.70
C GLN A 40 -9.46 22.52 21.96
N ASN A 41 -10.33 23.14 22.78
CA ASN A 41 -10.25 24.56 23.12
C ASN A 41 -10.17 25.49 21.89
N GLY A 42 -10.94 25.17 20.84
CA GLY A 42 -10.98 25.93 19.59
C GLY A 42 -9.73 25.77 18.70
N ARG A 43 -8.86 24.79 18.99
CA ARG A 43 -7.67 24.48 18.20
C ARG A 43 -7.58 22.99 17.89
N TYR A 44 -7.18 22.68 16.67
CA TYR A 44 -6.91 21.30 16.26
C TYR A 44 -5.60 20.81 16.89
N THR A 45 -5.63 19.60 17.42
CA THR A 45 -4.46 18.92 17.98
C THR A 45 -3.47 18.48 16.90
N GLN A 46 -2.27 18.07 17.30
CA GLN A 46 -1.34 17.46 16.35
C GLN A 46 -1.97 16.21 15.72
N PRO A 47 -1.86 16.03 14.39
CA PRO A 47 -2.45 14.89 13.70
C PRO A 47 -1.93 13.55 14.25
N GLN A 48 -2.84 12.61 14.43
CA GLN A 48 -2.54 11.23 14.83
C GLN A 48 -2.93 10.28 13.71
N VAL A 49 -2.01 9.41 13.30
CA VAL A 49 -2.27 8.36 12.31
C VAL A 49 -3.28 7.37 12.88
N LEU A 50 -4.30 7.02 12.09
CA LEU A 50 -5.27 5.99 12.49
C LEU A 50 -4.62 4.59 12.51
N PRO A 51 -5.16 3.65 13.31
CA PRO A 51 -4.58 2.31 13.47
C PRO A 51 -4.64 1.46 12.17
N PHE A 52 -3.99 0.29 12.16
CA PHE A 52 -3.98 -0.65 11.02
C PHE A 52 -5.36 -1.24 10.67
N SER A 53 -6.35 -1.09 11.56
CA SER A 53 -7.75 -1.34 11.20
C SER A 53 -8.25 -0.38 10.13
N ILE A 54 -7.55 0.71 9.87
CA ILE A 54 -7.90 1.70 8.86
C ILE A 54 -6.77 1.82 7.83
N ASN A 55 -5.53 2.07 8.28
CA ASN A 55 -4.37 2.23 7.40
C ASN A 55 -3.71 0.87 7.09
N SER A 56 -2.97 0.81 5.99
CA SER A 56 -2.15 -0.34 5.61
C SER A 56 -0.75 0.08 5.18
N VAL A 57 0.02 -0.89 4.69
CA VAL A 57 1.29 -0.62 4.01
C VAL A 57 1.09 -0.07 2.60
N ASP A 58 -0.15 -0.04 2.12
CA ASP A 58 -0.50 0.35 0.76
C ASP A 58 -0.86 1.84 0.67
N TYR A 59 -2.12 2.16 0.39
CA TYR A 59 -2.57 3.51 0.11
C TYR A 59 -3.97 3.69 0.66
N GLU A 60 -4.15 4.67 1.55
CA GLU A 60 -5.44 5.07 2.07
C GLU A 60 -5.70 6.58 1.91
N GLU A 61 -6.79 6.90 1.21
CA GLU A 61 -7.18 8.27 0.86
C GLU A 61 -8.69 8.53 1.04
N GLY A 62 -9.13 9.76 0.80
CA GLY A 62 -10.54 10.14 0.70
C GLY A 62 -11.42 9.74 1.89
N PRO A 63 -11.00 9.99 3.15
CA PRO A 63 -11.76 9.51 4.29
C PRO A 63 -13.10 10.24 4.45
N TYR A 64 -14.22 9.53 4.41
CA TYR A 64 -15.53 10.01 4.82
C TYR A 64 -15.92 9.43 6.17
N ILE A 65 -16.03 10.29 7.19
CA ILE A 65 -16.48 9.90 8.54
C ILE A 65 -17.99 10.11 8.67
N ALA A 66 -18.70 9.11 9.18
CA ALA A 66 -20.11 9.27 9.54
C ALA A 66 -20.29 10.43 10.55
N PRO A 67 -21.41 11.18 10.51
CA PRO A 67 -21.62 12.30 11.43
C PRO A 67 -21.47 11.91 12.91
N ASP A 68 -21.93 10.71 13.29
CA ASP A 68 -21.83 10.15 14.64
C ASP A 68 -20.51 9.38 14.91
N GLU A 69 -19.60 9.37 13.93
CA GLU A 69 -18.34 8.61 13.91
C GLU A 69 -18.51 7.09 14.03
N SER A 70 -19.70 6.55 13.75
CA SER A 70 -19.96 5.11 13.87
C SER A 70 -19.32 4.27 12.77
N PHE A 71 -18.98 4.86 11.64
CA PHE A 71 -18.23 4.22 10.57
C PHE A 71 -17.36 5.24 9.79
N LEU A 72 -16.36 4.73 9.09
CA LEU A 72 -15.46 5.46 8.21
C LEU A 72 -15.43 4.75 6.86
N ILE A 73 -15.69 5.50 5.78
CA ILE A 73 -15.48 5.04 4.40
C ILE A 73 -14.19 5.67 3.88
N PHE A 74 -13.40 4.94 3.11
CA PHE A 74 -12.16 5.47 2.54
C PHE A 74 -11.77 4.72 1.27
N GLU A 75 -10.85 5.32 0.53
CA GLU A 75 -10.29 4.80 -0.72
C GLU A 75 -9.06 3.96 -0.42
N SER A 76 -8.94 2.76 -1.01
CA SER A 76 -7.77 1.90 -0.82
C SER A 76 -7.48 0.99 -2.02
N ILE A 77 -6.20 0.65 -2.20
CA ILE A 77 -5.70 -0.32 -3.20
C ILE A 77 -5.36 -1.68 -2.56
N ARG A 78 -5.93 -1.95 -1.38
CA ARG A 78 -5.70 -3.20 -0.64
C ARG A 78 -5.89 -4.44 -1.52
N PRO A 79 -5.12 -5.51 -1.28
CA PRO A 79 -5.08 -6.71 -2.09
C PRO A 79 -6.40 -7.51 -2.10
N GLU A 80 -7.33 -7.28 -1.15
CA GLU A 80 -8.68 -7.86 -1.22
C GLU A 80 -9.57 -7.20 -2.29
N GLY A 81 -9.19 -6.01 -2.76
CA GLY A 81 -9.93 -5.22 -3.73
C GLY A 81 -9.69 -5.66 -5.16
N ILE A 82 -10.28 -4.90 -6.08
CA ILE A 82 -10.10 -5.12 -7.51
C ILE A 82 -8.74 -4.56 -7.93
N GLU A 83 -7.95 -5.38 -8.60
CA GLU A 83 -6.61 -4.98 -9.00
C GLU A 83 -6.66 -3.89 -10.07
N GLY A 84 -5.82 -2.86 -9.95
CA GLY A 84 -5.82 -1.74 -10.89
C GLY A 84 -6.82 -0.63 -10.56
N SER A 85 -7.78 -0.87 -9.67
CA SER A 85 -8.71 0.15 -9.18
C SER A 85 -8.34 0.67 -7.81
N LEU A 86 -8.82 1.88 -7.54
CA LEU A 86 -8.97 2.37 -6.18
C LEU A 86 -10.39 2.04 -5.72
N ASP A 87 -10.52 1.22 -4.69
CA ASP A 87 -11.80 0.71 -4.21
C ASP A 87 -12.25 1.46 -2.96
N LEU A 88 -13.57 1.55 -2.75
CA LEU A 88 -14.13 2.03 -1.48
C LEU A 88 -14.19 0.90 -0.45
N TYR A 89 -13.68 1.22 0.74
CA TYR A 89 -13.69 0.38 1.92
C TYR A 89 -14.45 1.05 3.06
N ILE A 90 -15.05 0.25 3.94
CA ILE A 90 -15.74 0.72 5.15
C ILE A 90 -15.23 0.02 6.40
N SER A 91 -15.04 0.77 7.49
CA SER A 91 -14.75 0.25 8.83
C SER A 91 -15.74 0.80 9.85
N PHE A 92 -16.15 -0.02 10.81
CA PHE A 92 -17.13 0.31 11.84
C PHE A 92 -16.47 0.54 13.18
N LYS A 93 -16.94 1.54 13.93
CA LYS A 93 -16.47 1.85 15.27
C LYS A 93 -17.35 1.20 16.32
N ASN A 94 -16.75 0.44 17.21
CA ASN A 94 -17.46 -0.18 18.32
C ASN A 94 -17.70 0.83 19.48
N LYS A 95 -18.44 0.39 20.51
CA LYS A 95 -18.71 1.20 21.71
C LYS A 95 -17.46 1.56 22.53
N ALA A 96 -16.37 0.80 22.39
CA ALA A 96 -15.08 1.09 23.01
C ALA A 96 -14.21 2.05 22.17
N GLY A 97 -14.72 2.54 21.03
CA GLY A 97 -14.01 3.45 20.15
C GLY A 97 -13.02 2.79 19.18
N GLN A 98 -13.01 1.46 19.10
CA GLN A 98 -12.11 0.68 18.25
C GLN A 98 -12.74 0.47 16.86
N TRP A 99 -11.91 0.58 15.83
CA TRP A 99 -12.29 0.34 14.43
C TRP A 99 -12.23 -1.15 14.09
N SER A 100 -13.23 -1.64 13.35
CA SER A 100 -13.23 -2.98 12.76
C SER A 100 -12.19 -3.09 11.66
N LEU A 101 -11.96 -4.30 11.16
CA LEU A 101 -11.25 -4.46 9.89
C LEU A 101 -12.00 -3.73 8.76
N PRO A 102 -11.28 -3.14 7.77
CA PRO A 102 -11.90 -2.58 6.59
C PRO A 102 -12.59 -3.67 5.79
N LEU A 103 -13.76 -3.35 5.25
CA LEU A 103 -14.50 -4.21 4.35
C LEU A 103 -14.55 -3.54 2.99
N ASN A 104 -14.17 -4.28 1.94
CA ASN A 104 -14.45 -3.85 0.58
C ASN A 104 -15.98 -3.69 0.43
N MET A 105 -16.44 -2.56 -0.09
CA MET A 105 -17.87 -2.24 -0.16
C MET A 105 -18.62 -3.04 -1.24
N GLY A 106 -17.92 -3.93 -1.95
CA GLY A 106 -18.49 -4.98 -2.79
C GLY A 106 -18.93 -4.49 -4.17
N PRO A 107 -19.34 -5.42 -5.06
CA PRO A 107 -19.52 -5.15 -6.49
C PRO A 107 -20.73 -4.26 -6.84
N LYS A 108 -21.60 -3.95 -5.85
CA LYS A 108 -22.66 -2.95 -6.03
C LYS A 108 -22.07 -1.52 -6.09
N ILE A 109 -20.95 -1.32 -5.39
CA ILE A 109 -20.27 -0.03 -5.27
C ILE A 109 -18.97 -0.06 -6.06
N ASN A 110 -18.09 -1.01 -5.80
CA ASN A 110 -16.79 -1.12 -6.46
C ASN A 110 -16.89 -1.80 -7.83
N SER A 111 -16.02 -1.43 -8.75
CA SER A 111 -15.96 -1.96 -10.11
C SER A 111 -14.51 -2.16 -10.57
N GLY A 112 -14.29 -2.65 -11.79
CA GLY A 112 -12.94 -2.70 -12.39
C GLY A 112 -12.35 -1.33 -12.73
N SER A 113 -12.85 -0.26 -12.12
CA SER A 113 -12.51 1.14 -12.34
C SER A 113 -12.34 1.81 -10.97
N SER A 114 -11.81 3.03 -10.91
CA SER A 114 -11.61 3.68 -9.61
C SER A 114 -12.90 4.28 -9.07
N GLU A 115 -13.19 4.00 -7.80
CA GLU A 115 -14.23 4.62 -6.99
C GLU A 115 -13.64 5.57 -5.94
N ARG A 116 -14.22 6.76 -5.80
CA ARG A 116 -13.68 7.85 -4.96
C ARG A 116 -14.76 8.69 -4.32
N PHE A 117 -14.36 9.54 -3.37
CA PHE A 117 -15.17 10.68 -2.86
C PHE A 117 -16.53 10.27 -2.31
N ALA A 118 -16.57 9.20 -1.50
CA ALA A 118 -17.79 8.74 -0.87
C ALA A 118 -18.41 9.80 0.06
N SER A 119 -19.73 9.92 0.09
CA SER A 119 -20.45 10.76 1.05
C SER A 119 -21.91 10.33 1.21
N LEU A 120 -22.49 10.50 2.39
CA LEU A 120 -23.94 10.31 2.57
C LEU A 120 -24.75 11.56 2.24
N SER A 121 -25.99 11.35 1.80
CA SER A 121 -27.02 12.38 1.82
C SER A 121 -27.22 12.93 3.24
N PRO A 122 -27.65 14.20 3.39
CA PRO A 122 -27.91 14.79 4.71
C PRO A 122 -28.93 14.01 5.55
N ASP A 123 -29.87 13.30 4.91
CA ASP A 123 -30.86 12.45 5.58
C ASP A 123 -30.40 11.00 5.78
N GLY A 124 -29.17 10.66 5.37
CA GLY A 124 -28.54 9.35 5.52
C GLY A 124 -29.10 8.23 4.65
N LYS A 125 -30.04 8.52 3.75
CA LYS A 125 -30.71 7.50 2.92
C LYS A 125 -29.91 7.04 1.72
N TYR A 126 -29.01 7.87 1.22
CA TYR A 126 -28.24 7.57 0.01
C TYR A 126 -26.76 7.73 0.27
N LEU A 127 -25.98 6.80 -0.27
CA LEU A 127 -24.53 6.91 -0.40
C LEU A 127 -24.22 7.37 -1.83
N PHE A 128 -23.51 8.49 -1.95
CA PHE A 128 -22.95 9.00 -3.20
C PHE A 128 -21.47 8.66 -3.29
N PHE A 129 -20.98 8.43 -4.50
CA PHE A 129 -19.56 8.20 -4.78
C PHE A 129 -19.24 8.55 -6.24
N GLY A 130 -18.01 8.98 -6.50
CA GLY A 130 -17.47 9.12 -7.84
C GLY A 130 -17.02 7.76 -8.38
N SER A 131 -17.25 7.48 -9.66
CA SER A 131 -16.67 6.31 -10.33
C SER A 131 -16.20 6.64 -11.74
N SER A 132 -15.05 6.08 -12.13
CA SER A 132 -14.52 6.20 -13.48
C SER A 132 -15.07 5.13 -14.45
N ARG A 133 -16.06 4.33 -14.06
CA ARG A 133 -16.56 3.18 -14.85
C ARG A 133 -17.16 3.52 -16.22
N ASN A 134 -17.60 4.77 -16.41
CA ASN A 134 -18.17 5.25 -17.68
C ASN A 134 -17.16 6.05 -18.50
N GLN A 135 -15.92 6.20 -18.02
CA GLN A 135 -14.95 7.07 -18.65
C GLN A 135 -14.19 6.33 -19.75
N ALA A 136 -14.00 7.02 -20.87
CA ALA A 136 -13.14 6.56 -21.94
C ALA A 136 -11.67 6.92 -21.64
N PRO A 137 -10.68 6.20 -22.20
CA PRO A 137 -9.26 6.48 -21.96
C PRO A 137 -8.83 7.92 -22.27
N ASP A 138 -9.55 8.62 -23.15
CA ASP A 138 -9.31 10.00 -23.56
C ASP A 138 -10.11 11.04 -22.76
N ARG A 139 -10.94 10.62 -21.80
CA ARG A 139 -11.74 11.48 -20.92
C ARG A 139 -11.56 11.08 -19.45
N PRO A 140 -10.42 11.45 -18.83
CA PRO A 140 -10.21 11.17 -17.41
C PRO A 140 -11.22 11.97 -16.57
N GLY A 141 -11.90 11.30 -15.64
CA GLY A 141 -12.91 11.92 -14.80
C GLY A 141 -13.61 10.93 -13.88
N PHE A 142 -14.63 11.42 -13.16
CA PHE A 142 -15.52 10.61 -12.33
C PHE A 142 -16.95 11.08 -12.54
N ASP A 143 -17.86 10.15 -12.81
CA ASP A 143 -19.30 10.43 -12.74
C ASP A 143 -19.78 10.19 -11.31
N ILE A 144 -20.83 10.92 -10.90
CA ILE A 144 -21.44 10.72 -9.59
C ILE A 144 -22.48 9.59 -9.68
N PHE A 145 -22.28 8.55 -8.89
CA PHE A 145 -23.20 7.45 -8.67
C PHE A 145 -23.82 7.57 -7.28
N TRP A 146 -24.93 6.86 -7.09
CA TRP A 146 -25.59 6.75 -5.81
C TRP A 146 -26.21 5.37 -5.61
N ILE A 147 -26.35 4.97 -4.35
CA ILE A 147 -27.03 3.74 -3.93
C ILE A 147 -27.77 3.99 -2.61
N ASP A 148 -28.79 3.18 -2.34
CA ASP A 148 -29.43 3.16 -1.02
C ASP A 148 -28.41 2.82 0.07
N ALA A 149 -28.39 3.62 1.15
CA ALA A 149 -27.41 3.50 2.22
C ALA A 149 -27.56 2.22 3.06
N SER A 150 -28.66 1.46 2.91
CA SER A 150 -28.84 0.15 3.57
C SER A 150 -27.73 -0.85 3.27
N VAL A 151 -26.96 -0.67 2.19
CA VAL A 151 -25.74 -1.45 1.93
C VAL A 151 -24.72 -1.35 3.09
N ILE A 152 -24.67 -0.21 3.80
CA ILE A 152 -23.82 -0.03 4.98
C ILE A 152 -24.32 -0.91 6.13
N ASP A 153 -25.64 -1.00 6.33
CA ASP A 153 -26.23 -1.86 7.35
C ASP A 153 -26.05 -3.35 7.03
N GLU A 154 -26.16 -3.74 5.75
CA GLU A 154 -25.82 -5.09 5.28
C GLU A 154 -24.37 -5.44 5.65
N LEU A 155 -23.42 -4.55 5.35
CA LEU A 155 -22.00 -4.75 5.64
C LEU A 155 -21.71 -4.79 7.14
N LYS A 156 -22.40 -3.97 7.95
CA LYS A 156 -22.27 -3.90 9.41
C LYS A 156 -22.65 -5.21 10.10
N GLN A 157 -23.58 -5.97 9.52
CA GLN A 157 -24.00 -7.26 10.06
C GLN A 157 -23.01 -8.39 9.77
N SER A 158 -22.05 -8.18 8.86
CA SER A 158 -21.05 -9.18 8.53
C SER A 158 -20.17 -9.53 9.73
N ARG A 159 -19.72 -10.79 9.79
CA ARG A 159 -18.76 -11.24 10.81
C ARG A 159 -17.46 -10.42 10.79
N ALA A 160 -17.07 -9.96 9.61
CA ALA A 160 -15.88 -9.14 9.42
C ALA A 160 -16.06 -7.72 10.02
N ALA A 161 -17.25 -7.12 9.94
CA ALA A 161 -17.56 -5.85 10.64
C ALA A 161 -17.53 -5.98 12.18
N GLN A 162 -17.81 -7.17 12.70
CA GLN A 162 -17.77 -7.46 14.14
C GLN A 162 -16.36 -7.78 14.64
N THR A 163 -15.41 -7.87 13.73
CA THR A 163 -14.03 -8.26 14.02
C THR A 163 -13.21 -7.05 14.44
N LEU A 164 -12.69 -7.09 15.66
CA LEU A 164 -11.87 -6.02 16.24
C LEU A 164 -10.40 -6.42 16.27
N ILE A 165 -9.53 -5.51 15.82
CA ILE A 165 -8.10 -5.64 16.08
C ILE A 165 -7.84 -5.21 17.52
N GLU A 166 -7.06 -5.99 18.25
CA GLU A 166 -6.42 -5.53 19.48
C GLU A 166 -5.50 -4.34 19.14
N PRO A 167 -5.81 -3.09 19.56
CA PRO A 167 -5.12 -1.90 19.04
C PRO A 167 -3.59 -1.96 19.15
N ALA A 168 -3.08 -2.50 20.26
CA ALA A 168 -1.65 -2.70 20.48
C ALA A 168 -1.00 -3.63 19.44
N LEU A 169 -1.73 -4.64 18.96
CA LEU A 169 -1.25 -5.56 17.93
C LEU A 169 -1.13 -4.85 16.57
N GLY A 170 -2.12 -4.03 16.22
CA GLY A 170 -2.09 -3.23 14.99
C GLY A 170 -0.96 -2.19 14.99
N GLU A 171 -0.77 -1.49 16.12
CA GLU A 171 0.34 -0.53 16.29
C GLU A 171 1.71 -1.21 16.17
N THR A 172 1.86 -2.40 16.77
CA THR A 172 3.10 -3.18 16.68
C THR A 172 3.41 -3.57 15.23
N ILE A 173 2.41 -4.08 14.49
CA ILE A 173 2.59 -4.46 13.09
C ILE A 173 3.01 -3.25 12.25
N ILE A 174 2.31 -2.11 12.38
CA ILE A 174 2.64 -0.88 11.64
C ILE A 174 4.05 -0.40 11.95
N GLY A 175 4.36 -0.23 13.24
CA GLY A 175 5.64 0.29 13.69
C GLY A 175 6.79 -0.55 13.16
N ALA A 176 6.62 -1.87 13.16
CA ALA A 176 7.59 -2.81 12.63
C ALA A 176 7.71 -2.73 11.09
N LEU A 177 6.59 -2.74 10.36
CA LEU A 177 6.60 -2.70 8.89
C LEU A 177 7.20 -1.39 8.34
N TYR A 178 6.88 -0.23 8.94
CA TYR A 178 7.46 1.06 8.54
C TYR A 178 8.97 1.15 8.75
N GLN A 179 9.48 0.42 9.74
CA GLN A 179 10.92 0.35 10.01
C GLN A 179 11.59 -0.83 9.29
N ASN A 180 10.83 -1.59 8.49
CA ASN A 180 11.27 -2.86 7.89
C ASN A 180 11.84 -3.85 8.93
N ASP A 181 11.34 -3.78 10.17
CA ASP A 181 11.68 -4.68 11.28
C ASP A 181 10.88 -5.98 11.17
N VAL A 182 11.43 -6.91 10.40
CA VAL A 182 10.79 -8.21 10.15
C VAL A 182 10.74 -9.10 11.40
N GLU A 183 11.64 -8.89 12.36
CA GLU A 183 11.72 -9.68 13.60
C GLU A 183 10.57 -9.36 14.55
N THR A 184 10.20 -8.08 14.65
CA THR A 184 9.01 -7.67 15.41
C THR A 184 7.72 -7.95 14.64
N ALA A 185 7.71 -7.78 13.32
CA ALA A 185 6.50 -7.95 12.49
C ALA A 185 6.02 -9.42 12.45
N ALA A 186 6.92 -10.39 12.27
CA ALA A 186 6.57 -11.80 12.09
C ALA A 186 5.69 -12.40 13.22
N PRO A 187 6.06 -12.31 14.52
CA PRO A 187 5.23 -12.86 15.59
C PRO A 187 3.89 -12.13 15.73
N ALA A 188 3.85 -10.82 15.48
CA ALA A 188 2.63 -10.04 15.53
C ALA A 188 1.64 -10.45 14.42
N LEU A 189 2.13 -10.61 13.18
CA LEU A 189 1.36 -11.10 12.04
C LEU A 189 0.91 -12.56 12.23
N LYS A 190 1.74 -13.40 12.86
CA LYS A 190 1.34 -14.77 13.22
C LYS A 190 0.17 -14.77 14.22
N LYS A 191 0.24 -13.94 15.27
CA LYS A 191 -0.85 -13.79 16.25
C LYS A 191 -2.12 -13.30 15.55
N TRP A 192 -1.97 -12.37 14.59
CA TRP A 192 -3.08 -11.89 13.79
C TRP A 192 -3.74 -13.00 12.97
N LEU A 193 -2.97 -13.77 12.22
CA LEU A 193 -3.52 -14.86 11.38
C LEU A 193 -4.11 -16.00 12.22
N ALA A 194 -3.69 -16.18 13.47
CA ALA A 194 -4.36 -17.12 14.39
C ALA A 194 -5.79 -16.66 14.74
N LEU A 195 -6.02 -15.34 14.80
CA LEU A 195 -7.35 -14.77 15.02
C LEU A 195 -8.15 -14.71 13.71
N TYR A 196 -7.48 -14.41 12.60
CA TYR A 196 -8.07 -14.13 11.29
C TYR A 196 -7.38 -14.94 10.19
N PRO A 197 -7.58 -16.27 10.14
CA PRO A 197 -6.84 -17.15 9.24
C PRO A 197 -7.12 -16.91 7.75
N GLN A 198 -8.17 -16.14 7.44
CA GLN A 198 -8.57 -15.80 6.06
C GLN A 198 -8.27 -14.34 5.69
N ASN A 199 -7.56 -13.59 6.53
CA ASN A 199 -7.21 -12.21 6.22
C ASN A 199 -6.06 -12.20 5.19
N LEU A 200 -6.34 -11.66 4.01
CA LEU A 200 -5.44 -11.73 2.85
C LEU A 200 -4.23 -10.81 3.03
N ASP A 201 -4.45 -9.56 3.45
CA ASP A 201 -3.40 -8.62 3.82
C ASP A 201 -2.34 -9.24 4.73
N ALA A 202 -2.77 -9.72 5.89
CA ALA A 202 -1.86 -10.34 6.84
C ALA A 202 -1.21 -11.60 6.29
N THR A 203 -1.90 -12.35 5.41
CA THR A 203 -1.34 -13.55 4.76
C THR A 203 -0.18 -13.19 3.84
N VAL A 204 -0.38 -12.22 2.94
CA VAL A 204 0.65 -11.76 1.99
C VAL A 204 1.80 -11.09 2.74
N ILE A 205 1.50 -10.19 3.68
CA ILE A 205 2.51 -9.49 4.47
C ILE A 205 3.30 -10.49 5.31
N TYR A 206 2.65 -11.43 5.99
CA TYR A 206 3.36 -12.43 6.81
C TYR A 206 4.24 -13.34 5.94
N SER A 207 3.74 -13.79 4.79
CA SER A 207 4.55 -14.58 3.86
C SER A 207 5.78 -13.80 3.37
N SER A 208 5.60 -12.51 3.02
CA SER A 208 6.69 -11.60 2.63
C SER A 208 7.69 -11.36 3.76
N THR A 209 7.22 -11.20 5.01
CA THR A 209 8.08 -11.09 6.20
C THR A 209 8.91 -12.36 6.39
N LEU A 210 8.29 -13.55 6.31
CA LEU A 210 8.98 -14.84 6.40
C LEU A 210 9.98 -15.02 5.26
N ARG A 211 9.65 -14.58 4.04
CA ARG A 211 10.53 -14.59 2.88
C ARG A 211 11.76 -13.71 3.09
N LYS A 212 11.59 -12.50 3.64
CA LYS A 212 12.71 -11.61 4.02
C LYS A 212 13.60 -12.23 5.10
N GLN A 213 13.02 -13.02 6.00
CA GLN A 213 13.75 -13.85 6.97
C GLN A 213 14.34 -15.14 6.38
N LYS A 214 14.23 -15.33 5.05
CA LYS A 214 14.68 -16.54 4.31
C LYS A 214 13.98 -17.83 4.75
N GLN A 215 12.82 -17.74 5.41
CA GLN A 215 12.00 -18.86 5.84
C GLN A 215 10.99 -19.27 4.75
N TYR A 216 11.49 -19.62 3.56
CA TYR A 216 10.65 -19.80 2.37
C TYR A 216 9.64 -20.96 2.49
N ALA A 217 9.98 -22.04 3.20
CA ALA A 217 9.05 -23.15 3.41
C ALA A 217 7.85 -22.73 4.28
N SER A 218 8.10 -21.96 5.34
CA SER A 218 7.05 -21.38 6.19
C SER A 218 6.18 -20.39 5.40
N ALA A 219 6.82 -19.53 4.59
CA ALA A 219 6.13 -18.59 3.72
C ALA A 219 5.19 -19.30 2.73
N ALA A 220 5.65 -20.40 2.13
CA ALA A 220 4.84 -21.24 1.23
C ALA A 220 3.64 -21.87 1.96
N GLN A 221 3.84 -22.37 3.18
CA GLN A 221 2.77 -22.99 3.97
C GLN A 221 1.65 -21.98 4.28
N VAL A 222 2.02 -20.75 4.64
CA VAL A 222 1.06 -19.67 4.90
C VAL A 222 0.18 -19.40 3.67
N LEU A 223 0.78 -19.32 2.48
CA LEU A 223 0.04 -19.09 1.22
C LEU A 223 -0.83 -20.28 0.82
N ASN A 224 -0.37 -21.51 1.08
CA ASN A 224 -1.15 -22.72 0.76
C ASN A 224 -2.44 -22.80 1.56
N ASN A 225 -2.47 -22.30 2.79
CA ASN A 225 -3.67 -22.32 3.64
C ASN A 225 -4.84 -21.50 3.06
N VAL A 226 -4.55 -20.54 2.19
CA VAL A 226 -5.55 -19.63 1.59
C VAL A 226 -5.68 -19.85 0.07
N ALA A 227 -4.92 -20.81 -0.48
CA ALA A 227 -4.77 -20.99 -1.92
C ALA A 227 -6.09 -21.36 -2.61
N ASP A 228 -6.96 -22.15 -1.99
CA ASP A 228 -8.23 -22.54 -2.62
C ASP A 228 -9.21 -21.36 -2.77
N GLN A 229 -9.28 -20.50 -1.75
CA GLN A 229 -10.15 -19.33 -1.74
C GLN A 229 -9.63 -18.23 -2.65
N TRP A 230 -8.31 -18.00 -2.67
CA TRP A 230 -7.68 -16.88 -3.36
C TRP A 230 -6.78 -17.33 -4.53
N LYS A 231 -7.08 -18.47 -5.15
CA LYS A 231 -6.27 -19.07 -6.22
C LYS A 231 -5.96 -18.16 -7.40
N ASN A 232 -6.84 -17.20 -7.68
CA ASN A 232 -6.73 -16.27 -8.80
C ASN A 232 -6.33 -14.85 -8.35
N ASN A 233 -6.10 -14.62 -7.07
CA ASN A 233 -5.69 -13.30 -6.58
C ASN A 233 -4.24 -13.02 -6.97
N THR A 234 -3.99 -11.89 -7.64
CA THR A 234 -2.67 -11.55 -8.17
C THR A 234 -1.61 -11.41 -7.09
N ASN A 235 -1.94 -10.83 -5.93
CA ASN A 235 -0.98 -10.66 -4.83
C ASN A 235 -0.55 -12.01 -4.23
N ILE A 236 -1.48 -12.95 -4.09
CA ILE A 236 -1.16 -14.34 -3.71
C ILE A 236 -0.25 -14.99 -4.73
N LEU A 237 -0.59 -14.90 -6.01
CA LEU A 237 0.18 -15.55 -7.07
C LEU A 237 1.59 -14.94 -7.20
N MET A 238 1.71 -13.62 -7.11
CA MET A 238 3.00 -12.92 -7.12
C MET A 238 3.87 -13.33 -5.92
N GLU A 239 3.32 -13.32 -4.70
CA GLU A 239 4.09 -13.71 -3.52
C GLU A 239 4.43 -15.22 -3.54
N ARG A 240 3.53 -16.09 -4.04
CA ARG A 240 3.84 -17.51 -4.28
C ARG A 240 5.01 -17.68 -5.24
N ALA A 241 5.04 -16.92 -6.33
CA ALA A 241 6.14 -16.98 -7.28
C ALA A 241 7.46 -16.49 -6.65
N LEU A 242 7.44 -15.40 -5.88
CA LEU A 242 8.62 -14.92 -5.14
C LEU A 242 9.13 -15.95 -4.13
N VAL A 243 8.24 -16.66 -3.44
CA VAL A 243 8.61 -17.78 -2.57
C VAL A 243 9.25 -18.92 -3.36
N GLN A 244 8.76 -19.24 -4.57
CA GLN A 244 9.41 -20.24 -5.43
C GLN A 244 10.81 -19.79 -5.88
N PHE A 245 11.02 -18.51 -6.22
CA PHE A 245 12.36 -17.97 -6.47
C PHE A 245 13.30 -18.13 -5.27
N GLY A 246 12.80 -17.86 -4.06
CA GLY A 246 13.54 -18.09 -2.80
C GLY A 246 13.91 -19.56 -2.59
N LEU A 247 13.04 -20.48 -3.01
CA LEU A 247 13.26 -21.94 -3.01
C LEU A 247 14.14 -22.43 -4.17
N ASN A 248 14.67 -21.53 -5.02
CA ASN A 248 15.42 -21.85 -6.25
C ASN A 248 14.62 -22.66 -7.29
N LYS A 249 13.31 -22.44 -7.34
CA LYS A 249 12.34 -23.08 -8.26
C LYS A 249 11.84 -22.09 -9.29
N GLU A 250 12.75 -21.62 -10.14
CA GLU A 250 12.48 -20.52 -11.06
C GLU A 250 11.49 -20.90 -12.17
N GLU A 251 11.50 -22.15 -12.62
CA GLU A 251 10.56 -22.64 -13.61
C GLU A 251 9.12 -22.61 -13.07
N GLU A 252 8.91 -23.07 -11.84
CA GLU A 252 7.62 -23.01 -11.16
C GLU A 252 7.18 -21.57 -10.89
N ALA A 253 8.11 -20.70 -10.49
CA ALA A 253 7.83 -19.27 -10.31
C ALA A 253 7.33 -18.64 -11.63
N ASN A 254 8.05 -18.87 -12.72
CA ASN A 254 7.71 -18.32 -14.03
C ASN A 254 6.38 -18.89 -14.57
N LYS A 255 6.05 -20.14 -14.26
CA LYS A 255 4.75 -20.74 -14.59
C LYS A 255 3.59 -20.07 -13.87
N ILE A 256 3.78 -19.67 -12.61
CA ILE A 256 2.78 -18.91 -11.85
C ILE A 256 2.61 -17.49 -12.42
N LEU A 257 3.71 -16.86 -12.81
CA LEU A 257 3.73 -15.47 -13.28
C LEU A 257 3.29 -15.28 -14.72
N SER A 258 3.47 -16.28 -15.59
CA SER A 258 3.19 -16.13 -17.02
C SER A 258 1.78 -15.59 -17.35
N PRO A 259 0.67 -16.01 -16.72
CA PRO A 259 -0.64 -15.40 -16.99
C PRO A 259 -0.78 -13.97 -16.46
N LEU A 260 0.02 -13.58 -15.46
CA LEU A 260 -0.07 -12.26 -14.82
C LEU A 260 0.75 -11.18 -15.53
N LEU A 261 1.68 -11.57 -16.40
CA LEU A 261 2.68 -10.68 -17.00
C LEU A 261 2.49 -10.49 -18.51
N VAL A 262 1.27 -10.65 -19.02
CA VAL A 262 0.93 -10.49 -20.45
C VAL A 262 0.48 -9.06 -20.76
N GLU A 263 -0.59 -8.61 -20.13
CA GLU A 263 -1.25 -7.31 -20.37
C GLU A 263 -2.00 -6.84 -19.12
N GLY A 264 -2.33 -5.54 -19.06
CA GLY A 264 -3.14 -4.94 -17.99
C GLY A 264 -2.57 -3.66 -17.39
N ASP A 265 -3.43 -2.89 -16.72
CA ASP A 265 -3.18 -1.52 -16.26
C ASP A 265 -2.13 -1.39 -15.14
N GLN A 266 -1.63 -2.50 -14.59
CA GLN A 266 -0.56 -2.54 -13.59
C GLN A 266 0.64 -3.41 -13.98
N LEU A 267 0.75 -3.78 -15.25
CA LEU A 267 1.81 -4.69 -15.72
C LEU A 267 3.22 -4.18 -15.35
N ARG A 268 3.44 -2.87 -15.46
CA ARG A 268 4.70 -2.23 -15.09
C ARG A 268 4.98 -2.33 -13.59
N GLU A 269 3.99 -2.09 -12.76
CA GLU A 269 4.06 -2.10 -11.31
C GLU A 269 4.36 -3.52 -10.81
N ARG A 270 3.72 -4.53 -11.41
CA ARG A 270 4.03 -5.95 -11.16
C ARG A 270 5.50 -6.27 -11.48
N TYR A 271 6.00 -5.80 -12.62
CA TYR A 271 7.41 -5.98 -12.97
C TYR A 271 8.36 -5.30 -11.97
N LEU A 272 8.06 -4.07 -11.55
CA LEU A 272 8.88 -3.36 -10.57
C LEU A 272 8.88 -4.07 -9.21
N TYR A 273 7.71 -4.53 -8.76
CA TYR A 273 7.60 -5.27 -7.51
C TYR A 273 8.44 -6.56 -7.54
N LEU A 274 8.31 -7.35 -8.61
CA LEU A 274 9.12 -8.57 -8.81
C LEU A 274 10.61 -8.23 -8.84
N ALA A 275 11.00 -7.21 -9.59
CA ALA A 275 12.39 -6.80 -9.74
C ALA A 275 13.03 -6.44 -8.39
N VAL A 276 12.36 -5.62 -7.58
CA VAL A 276 12.86 -5.21 -6.26
C VAL A 276 12.90 -6.41 -5.30
N ALA A 277 11.83 -7.20 -5.24
CA ALA A 277 11.76 -8.34 -4.33
C ALA A 277 12.81 -9.43 -4.65
N LEU A 278 13.07 -9.68 -5.94
CA LEU A 278 14.13 -10.59 -6.39
C LEU A 278 15.51 -10.06 -6.03
N LEU A 279 15.73 -8.75 -6.17
CA LEU A 279 17.00 -8.13 -5.81
C LEU A 279 17.27 -8.23 -4.31
N ASP A 280 16.26 -8.00 -3.47
CA ASP A 280 16.34 -8.21 -2.01
C ASP A 280 16.71 -9.66 -1.64
N MET A 281 16.33 -10.63 -2.48
CA MET A 281 16.72 -12.05 -2.33
C MET A 281 18.08 -12.38 -2.99
N ALA A 282 18.84 -11.36 -3.42
CA ALA A 282 20.07 -11.48 -4.18
C ALA A 282 19.94 -12.24 -5.52
N LYS A 283 18.73 -12.31 -6.08
CA LYS A 283 18.43 -12.90 -7.40
C LYS A 283 18.64 -11.87 -8.51
N ILE A 284 19.91 -11.50 -8.70
CA ILE A 284 20.33 -10.40 -9.57
C ILE A 284 19.82 -10.55 -11.01
N GLN A 285 20.12 -11.66 -11.68
CA GLN A 285 19.78 -11.80 -13.10
C GLN A 285 18.27 -11.72 -13.40
N PRO A 286 17.39 -12.46 -12.70
CA PRO A 286 15.95 -12.34 -12.95
C PRO A 286 15.42 -10.97 -12.53
N SER A 287 15.96 -10.34 -11.49
CA SER A 287 15.60 -8.96 -11.11
C SER A 287 15.87 -7.96 -12.25
N GLU A 288 17.05 -8.03 -12.87
CA GLU A 288 17.42 -7.17 -14.00
C GLU A 288 16.47 -7.31 -15.19
N ALA A 289 16.12 -8.55 -15.55
CA ALA A 289 15.18 -8.81 -16.63
C ALA A 289 13.80 -8.17 -16.36
N TYR A 290 13.34 -8.17 -15.11
CA TYR A 290 12.08 -7.53 -14.74
C TYR A 290 12.16 -6.00 -14.69
N PHE A 291 13.29 -5.42 -14.26
CA PHE A 291 13.50 -3.98 -14.37
C PHE A 291 13.45 -3.54 -15.84
N GLU A 292 14.11 -4.25 -16.75
CA GLU A 292 14.10 -3.94 -18.19
C GLU A 292 12.69 -3.96 -18.77
N LYS A 293 11.89 -4.99 -18.43
CA LYS A 293 10.49 -5.07 -18.84
C LYS A 293 9.66 -3.90 -18.31
N ALA A 294 9.80 -3.54 -17.03
CA ALA A 294 9.12 -2.38 -16.47
C ALA A 294 9.47 -1.07 -17.20
N MET A 295 10.75 -0.87 -17.50
CA MET A 295 11.26 0.34 -18.15
C MET A 295 10.85 0.43 -19.63
N SER A 296 10.63 -0.72 -20.29
CA SER A 296 10.13 -0.78 -21.67
C SER A 296 8.68 -0.31 -21.83
N ILE A 297 7.88 -0.42 -20.77
CA ILE A 297 6.49 0.08 -20.75
C ILE A 297 6.49 1.60 -20.56
N HIS A 298 7.18 2.07 -19.51
CA HIS A 298 7.35 3.49 -19.26
C HIS A 298 8.62 3.77 -18.45
N THR A 299 9.52 4.54 -19.05
CA THR A 299 10.81 4.89 -18.43
C THR A 299 10.66 6.07 -17.49
N SER A 300 11.21 5.95 -16.27
CA SER A 300 11.27 7.05 -15.30
C SER A 300 12.46 6.89 -14.36
N SER A 301 12.79 7.93 -13.59
CA SER A 301 13.92 7.95 -12.66
C SER A 301 13.76 6.98 -11.47
N TYR A 302 12.53 6.77 -10.98
CA TYR A 302 12.24 6.01 -9.77
C TYR A 302 12.65 4.54 -9.81
N PRO A 303 12.37 3.75 -10.87
CA PRO A 303 12.89 2.39 -11.00
C PRO A 303 14.40 2.29 -10.87
N TYR A 304 15.14 3.18 -11.52
CA TYR A 304 16.60 3.23 -11.45
C TYR A 304 17.09 3.60 -10.04
N PHE A 305 16.40 4.53 -9.38
CA PHE A 305 16.73 4.91 -8.01
C PHE A 305 16.49 3.77 -7.03
N ASN A 306 15.32 3.11 -7.09
CA ASN A 306 15.00 1.98 -6.23
C ASN A 306 15.98 0.81 -6.45
N ARG A 307 16.32 0.52 -7.71
CA ARG A 307 17.37 -0.44 -8.07
C ARG A 307 18.71 -0.08 -7.44
N ALA A 308 19.10 1.19 -7.48
CA ALA A 308 20.35 1.66 -6.88
C ALA A 308 20.38 1.50 -5.36
N CYS A 309 19.30 1.85 -4.66
CA CYS A 309 19.18 1.69 -3.21
C CYS A 309 19.39 0.23 -2.80
N THR A 310 18.71 -0.70 -3.47
CA THR A 310 18.88 -2.12 -3.15
C THR A 310 20.28 -2.63 -3.49
N LEU A 311 20.86 -2.26 -4.63
CA LEU A 311 22.25 -2.62 -4.98
C LEU A 311 23.25 -2.07 -3.96
N ALA A 312 23.05 -0.85 -3.48
CA ALA A 312 23.89 -0.24 -2.46
C ALA A 312 23.84 -1.02 -1.14
N ARG A 313 22.64 -1.44 -0.68
CA ARG A 313 22.48 -2.33 0.49
C ARG A 313 23.23 -3.65 0.35
N MET A 314 23.27 -4.20 -0.87
CA MET A 314 23.97 -5.44 -1.18
C MET A 314 25.50 -5.26 -1.32
N GLY A 315 26.01 -4.03 -1.29
CA GLY A 315 27.43 -3.74 -1.51
C GLY A 315 27.85 -3.70 -2.98
N GLU A 316 26.91 -3.75 -3.92
CA GLU A 316 27.12 -3.72 -5.38
C GLU A 316 27.35 -2.28 -5.87
N LYS A 317 28.39 -1.60 -5.33
CA LYS A 317 28.60 -0.15 -5.46
C LYS A 317 28.63 0.34 -6.91
N ASP A 318 29.35 -0.35 -7.79
CA ASP A 318 29.50 0.08 -9.19
C ASP A 318 28.18 0.05 -9.95
N ARG A 319 27.39 -1.01 -9.73
CA ARG A 319 26.07 -1.17 -10.33
C ARG A 319 25.07 -0.19 -9.73
N ALA A 320 25.16 0.08 -8.42
CA ALA A 320 24.37 1.10 -7.76
C ALA A 320 24.63 2.48 -8.39
N PHE A 321 25.89 2.87 -8.59
CA PHE A 321 26.23 4.14 -9.27
C PHE A 321 25.76 4.18 -10.73
N ALA A 322 25.87 3.06 -11.47
CA ALA A 322 25.34 2.99 -12.84
C ALA A 322 23.82 3.27 -12.86
N ALA A 323 23.07 2.68 -11.92
CA ALA A 323 21.64 2.92 -11.77
C ALA A 323 21.33 4.37 -11.34
N LEU A 324 22.07 4.94 -10.38
CA LEU A 324 21.89 6.36 -9.98
C LEU A 324 22.11 7.32 -11.15
N ASN A 325 23.11 7.06 -12.00
CA ASN A 325 23.36 7.88 -13.18
C ASN A 325 22.20 7.86 -14.18
N GLN A 326 21.55 6.71 -14.35
CA GLN A 326 20.32 6.60 -15.15
C GLN A 326 19.17 7.35 -14.49
N ALA A 327 18.98 7.21 -13.17
CA ALA A 327 17.95 7.94 -12.43
C ALA A 327 18.03 9.46 -12.63
N VAL A 328 19.26 10.03 -12.56
CA VAL A 328 19.50 11.45 -12.82
C VAL A 328 19.19 11.83 -14.27
N THR A 329 19.51 10.96 -15.23
CA THR A 329 19.28 11.21 -16.66
C THR A 329 17.79 11.34 -16.98
N TYR A 330 16.94 10.56 -16.31
CA TYR A 330 15.47 10.58 -16.48
C TYR A 330 14.73 11.60 -15.59
N GLY A 331 15.46 12.50 -14.90
CA GLY A 331 15.06 13.90 -14.75
C GLY A 331 14.17 14.34 -13.58
N SER A 332 13.52 13.45 -12.82
CA SER A 332 12.71 13.87 -11.66
C SER A 332 13.42 13.81 -10.30
N LEU A 333 14.51 13.04 -10.18
CA LEU A 333 15.35 12.96 -8.98
C LEU A 333 16.62 13.75 -9.23
N VAL A 334 16.52 15.07 -9.15
CA VAL A 334 17.62 15.98 -9.52
C VAL A 334 18.10 16.82 -8.34
N LEU A 335 17.43 16.78 -7.19
CA LEU A 335 17.81 17.55 -6.01
C LEU A 335 18.76 16.73 -5.15
N LYS A 336 19.79 17.37 -4.58
CA LYS A 336 20.70 16.71 -3.63
C LYS A 336 19.97 16.07 -2.44
N THR A 337 18.88 16.71 -2.00
CA THR A 337 18.05 16.25 -0.88
C THR A 337 17.36 14.91 -1.14
N ASP A 338 17.12 14.56 -2.41
CA ASP A 338 16.51 13.28 -2.80
C ASP A 338 17.44 12.09 -2.52
N TYR A 339 18.74 12.35 -2.32
CA TYR A 339 19.78 11.33 -2.15
C TYR A 339 20.39 11.34 -0.73
N GLN A 340 20.63 12.53 -0.15
CA GLN A 340 21.40 12.69 1.10
C GLN A 340 20.73 12.11 2.36
N ASN A 341 19.42 11.89 2.33
CA ASN A 341 18.67 11.39 3.49
C ASN A 341 18.25 9.92 3.34
N VAL A 342 18.69 9.25 2.28
CA VAL A 342 18.29 7.87 1.99
C VAL A 342 19.25 6.92 2.67
N ALA A 343 18.79 6.25 3.72
CA ALA A 343 19.60 5.34 4.52
C ALA A 343 20.30 4.26 3.67
N ASP A 344 19.62 3.76 2.63
CA ASP A 344 20.13 2.74 1.72
C ASP A 344 21.33 3.20 0.88
N LEU A 345 21.50 4.50 0.67
CA LEU A 345 22.60 5.07 -0.11
C LEU A 345 23.82 5.43 0.74
N LYS A 346 23.71 5.43 2.08
CA LYS A 346 24.84 5.69 3.00
C LYS A 346 26.10 4.88 2.68
N PRO A 347 26.03 3.58 2.29
CA PRO A 347 27.22 2.81 1.93
C PRO A 347 28.02 3.38 0.75
N LEU A 348 27.40 4.23 -0.08
CA LEU A 348 28.03 4.86 -1.24
C LEU A 348 28.72 6.18 -0.90
N GLU A 349 28.37 6.86 0.20
CA GLU A 349 28.82 8.23 0.50
C GLU A 349 30.35 8.40 0.62
N SER A 350 31.03 7.34 1.03
CA SER A 350 32.49 7.30 1.15
C SER A 350 33.21 7.15 -0.19
N ASP A 351 32.50 6.78 -1.26
CA ASP A 351 33.07 6.54 -2.59
C ASP A 351 33.31 7.85 -3.35
N VAL A 352 34.38 7.92 -4.14
CA VAL A 352 34.68 9.10 -4.97
C VAL A 352 33.57 9.40 -5.98
N LYS A 353 32.89 8.36 -6.50
CA LYS A 353 31.76 8.49 -7.43
C LYS A 353 30.57 9.19 -6.81
N TRP A 354 30.40 9.12 -5.49
CA TRP A 354 29.34 9.84 -4.78
C TRP A 354 29.51 11.36 -4.91
N LYS A 355 30.73 11.87 -4.67
CA LYS A 355 31.02 13.31 -4.84
C LYS A 355 30.75 13.77 -6.27
N LEU A 356 31.10 12.94 -7.27
CA LEU A 356 30.86 13.23 -8.68
C LEU A 356 29.38 13.24 -9.04
N LEU A 357 28.61 12.28 -8.52
CA LEU A 357 27.15 12.24 -8.69
C LEU A 357 26.50 13.48 -8.07
N MET A 358 26.83 13.77 -6.80
CA MET A 358 26.27 14.89 -6.05
C MET A 358 26.59 16.25 -6.67
N ALA A 359 27.73 16.38 -7.34
CA ALA A 359 28.10 17.61 -8.05
C ALA A 359 27.24 17.89 -9.30
N ARG A 360 26.58 16.86 -9.86
CA ARG A 360 25.69 16.97 -11.04
C ARG A 360 24.24 17.28 -10.68
N LEU A 361 23.88 17.13 -9.40
CA LEU A 361 22.54 17.40 -8.88
C LEU A 361 22.37 18.90 -8.58
N LYS A 362 21.14 19.39 -8.72
CA LYS A 362 20.73 20.78 -8.47
C LYS A 362 20.75 21.12 -6.99
#